data_AF-A0A6I5ZJU2-F1
#
_entry.id   AF-A0A6I5ZJU2-F1
#
_cell.length_a   1.000
_cell.length_b   1.000
_cell.length_c   1.000
_cell.angle_alpha   90.00
_cell.angle_beta   90.00
_cell.angle_gamma   90.00
#
_symmetry.space_group_name_H-M   'P 1'
#
loop_
_entity.id
_entity.type
_entity.pdbx_description
1 polymer ?
#
loop_
_entity_poly.entity_id
_entity_poly.type
_entity_poly.pdbx_seq_one_letter_code
_entity_poly.pdbx_strand_id
1 'polypeptide(L)'
;MDIETSSAAGQADLAQAVDTLTAELGLLRARVGRIEREVAASRPLVAAVRALDIWDYTPYGVAPGSDWVAIDRTAATELLAALAKIDHWQPWSTPIEARPQP
;
A
#
# COMPACT_ATOMS: atom_id res chain seq x y z
N MET A 1 -41.75 31.54 -29.86
CA MET A 1 -40.31 31.75 -30.16
C MET A 1 -39.48 30.93 -29.16
N ASP A 2 -39.94 29.72 -28.82
CA ASP A 2 -39.61 29.06 -27.54
C ASP A 2 -38.87 27.73 -27.69
N ILE A 3 -38.70 27.26 -28.94
CA ILE A 3 -38.06 25.97 -29.24
C ILE A 3 -36.52 26.11 -29.20
N GLU A 4 -35.98 27.25 -29.63
CA GLU A 4 -34.52 27.48 -29.65
C GLU A 4 -33.94 27.68 -28.25
N THR A 5 -34.68 28.33 -27.34
CA THR A 5 -34.27 28.52 -25.94
C THR A 5 -34.33 27.23 -25.13
N SER A 6 -35.29 26.33 -25.41
CA SER A 6 -35.37 25.02 -24.76
C SER A 6 -34.22 24.08 -25.18
N SER A 7 -33.81 24.14 -26.46
CA SER A 7 -32.66 23.36 -26.95
C SER A 7 -31.33 23.85 -26.38
N ALA A 8 -31.15 25.17 -26.22
CA ALA A 8 -29.94 25.75 -25.66
C ALA A 8 -29.79 25.43 -24.16
N ALA A 9 -30.89 25.44 -23.41
CA ALA A 9 -30.90 25.03 -22.00
C ALA A 9 -30.53 23.54 -21.83
N GLY A 10 -31.11 22.65 -22.65
CA GLY A 10 -30.78 21.22 -22.62
C GLY A 10 -29.32 20.93 -23.03
N GLN A 11 -28.73 21.73 -23.93
CA GLN A 11 -27.31 21.62 -24.27
C GLN A 11 -26.38 22.10 -23.14
N ALA A 12 -26.77 23.15 -22.42
CA ALA A 12 -26.02 23.64 -21.26
C ALA A 12 -26.02 22.63 -20.11
N ASP A 13 -27.18 22.01 -19.82
CA ASP A 13 -27.29 20.96 -18.80
C ASP A 13 -26.47 19.72 -19.16
N LEU A 14 -26.48 19.33 -20.44
CA LEU A 14 -25.66 18.22 -20.94
C LEU A 14 -24.16 18.53 -20.82
N ALA A 15 -23.74 19.74 -21.18
CA ALA A 15 -22.35 20.16 -21.05
C ALA A 15 -21.89 20.13 -19.58
N GLN A 16 -22.72 20.64 -18.67
CA GLN A 16 -22.44 20.61 -17.24
C GLN A 16 -22.37 19.18 -16.68
N ALA A 17 -23.24 18.28 -17.15
CA ALA A 17 -23.20 16.87 -16.78
C ALA A 17 -21.92 16.17 -17.28
N VAL A 18 -21.50 16.46 -18.52
CA VAL A 18 -20.26 15.94 -19.10
C VAL A 18 -19.03 16.45 -18.35
N ASP A 19 -18.99 17.73 -17.99
CA ASP A 19 -17.89 18.30 -17.21
C ASP A 19 -17.79 17.66 -15.82
N THR A 20 -18.94 17.47 -15.17
CA THR A 20 -19.01 16.81 -13.85
C THR A 20 -18.50 15.37 -13.94
N LEU A 21 -18.98 14.60 -14.91
CA LEU A 21 -18.52 13.21 -15.13
C LEU A 21 -17.03 13.15 -15.48
N THR A 22 -16.51 14.13 -16.21
CA THR A 22 -15.08 14.22 -16.56
C THR A 22 -14.23 14.48 -15.31
N ALA A 23 -14.68 15.36 -14.42
CA ALA A 23 -14.02 15.61 -13.14
C ALA A 23 -14.03 14.36 -12.24
N GLU A 24 -15.17 13.67 -12.14
CA GLU A 24 -15.31 12.43 -11.38
C GLU A 24 -14.40 11.32 -11.91
N LEU A 25 -14.33 11.15 -13.24
CA LEU A 25 -13.40 10.22 -13.87
C LEU A 25 -11.94 10.55 -13.57
N GLY A 26 -11.59 11.84 -13.54
CA GLY A 26 -10.26 12.30 -13.14
C GLY A 26 -9.91 11.88 -11.71
N LEU A 27 -10.82 12.11 -10.76
CA LEU A 27 -10.64 11.71 -9.36
C LEU A 27 -10.55 10.18 -9.21
N LEU A 28 -11.40 9.45 -9.92
CA LEU A 28 -11.41 7.98 -9.87
C LEU A 28 -10.08 7.42 -10.40
N ARG A 29 -9.58 7.92 -11.52
CA ARG A 29 -8.28 7.53 -12.08
C ARG A 29 -7.14 7.82 -11.12
N ALA A 30 -7.15 8.98 -10.45
CA ALA A 30 -6.14 9.31 -9.45
C ALA A 30 -6.17 8.34 -8.26
N ARG A 31 -7.38 7.97 -7.79
CA ARG A 31 -7.56 7.00 -6.70
C ARG A 31 -7.13 5.60 -7.09
N VAL A 32 -7.50 5.13 -8.28
CA VAL A 32 -7.06 3.84 -8.83
C VAL A 32 -5.54 3.82 -8.94
N GLY A 33 -4.93 4.85 -9.52
CA GLY A 33 -3.46 4.91 -9.65
C GLY A 33 -2.73 4.92 -8.29
N ARG A 34 -3.34 5.49 -7.24
CA ARG A 34 -2.80 5.37 -5.87
C ARG A 34 -2.87 3.93 -5.37
N ILE A 35 -4.03 3.27 -5.50
CA ILE A 35 -4.21 1.88 -5.07
C ILE A 35 -3.25 0.95 -5.82
N GLU A 36 -3.09 1.14 -7.13
CA GLU A 36 -2.16 0.36 -7.94
C GLU A 36 -0.71 0.50 -7.44
N ARG A 37 -0.29 1.70 -7.05
CA ARG A 37 1.03 1.93 -6.44
C ARG A 37 1.18 1.23 -5.09
N GLU A 38 0.16 1.31 -4.23
CA GLU A 38 0.16 0.64 -2.93
C GLU A 38 0.22 -0.89 -3.09
N VAL A 39 -0.54 -1.45 -4.04
CA VAL A 39 -0.50 -2.88 -4.39
C VAL A 39 0.85 -3.26 -4.99
N ALA A 40 1.42 -2.45 -5.87
CA ALA A 40 2.75 -2.70 -6.43
C ALA A 40 3.83 -2.70 -5.34
N ALA A 41 3.73 -1.79 -4.36
CA ALA A 41 4.64 -1.71 -3.23
C ALA A 41 4.51 -2.92 -2.29
N SER A 42 3.33 -3.54 -2.17
CA SER A 42 3.12 -4.71 -1.30
C SER A 42 3.52 -6.06 -1.91
N ARG A 43 3.62 -6.15 -3.24
CA ARG A 43 4.02 -7.39 -3.95
C ARG A 43 5.37 -7.97 -3.47
N PRO A 44 6.44 -7.18 -3.30
CA PRO A 44 7.71 -7.69 -2.79
C PRO A 44 7.60 -8.31 -1.40
N LEU A 45 6.78 -7.74 -0.52
CA LEU A 45 6.54 -8.30 0.82
C LEU A 45 5.83 -9.65 0.74
N VAL A 46 4.77 -9.75 -0.07
CA VAL A 46 4.06 -11.01 -0.27
C VAL A 46 4.99 -12.07 -0.86
N ALA A 47 5.87 -11.69 -1.79
CA ALA A 47 6.86 -12.59 -2.37
C ALA A 47 7.86 -13.07 -1.31
N ALA A 48 8.40 -12.16 -0.49
CA ALA A 48 9.33 -12.50 0.59
C ALA A 48 8.69 -13.45 1.61
N VAL A 49 7.44 -13.18 2.04
CA VAL A 49 6.70 -14.06 2.95
C VAL A 49 6.48 -15.44 2.35
N ARG A 50 6.13 -15.54 1.06
CA ARG A 50 5.94 -16.82 0.37
C ARG A 50 7.21 -17.63 0.22
N ALA A 51 8.37 -16.97 0.21
CA ALA A 51 9.68 -17.60 0.11
C ALA A 51 10.26 -18.00 1.47
N LEU A 52 9.60 -17.65 2.59
CA LEU A 52 10.06 -18.04 3.92
C LEU A 52 10.02 -19.56 4.07
N ASP A 53 11.20 -20.13 4.31
CA ASP A 53 11.33 -21.49 4.79
C ASP A 53 11.30 -21.46 6.33
N ILE A 54 10.15 -21.87 6.89
CA ILE A 54 9.92 -21.92 8.33
C ILE A 54 10.40 -23.26 8.84
N TRP A 55 11.30 -23.23 9.82
CA TRP A 55 11.84 -24.45 10.41
C TRP A 55 11.07 -24.83 11.67
N ASP A 56 10.51 -26.03 11.66
CA ASP A 56 9.84 -26.62 12.83
C ASP A 56 10.83 -27.07 13.92
N TYR A 57 12.14 -27.04 13.62
CA TYR A 57 13.20 -27.36 14.56
C TYR A 57 14.39 -26.41 14.40
N THR A 58 15.05 -26.04 15.50
CA THR A 58 16.27 -25.22 15.47
C THR A 58 17.53 -26.08 15.64
N PRO A 59 18.72 -25.60 15.20
CA PRO A 59 20.00 -26.31 15.33
C PRO A 59 20.39 -26.73 16.76
N TYR A 60 19.70 -26.22 17.78
CA TYR A 60 19.92 -26.54 19.19
C TYR A 60 18.79 -27.36 19.82
N GLY A 61 17.90 -27.97 19.02
CA GLY A 61 16.83 -28.83 19.50
C GLY A 61 15.69 -28.09 20.22
N VAL A 62 15.61 -26.77 20.05
CA VAL A 62 14.49 -25.97 20.56
C VAL A 62 13.38 -25.97 19.52
N ALA A 63 12.21 -26.48 19.89
CA ALA A 63 11.01 -26.38 19.08
C ALA A 63 10.40 -24.96 19.21
N PRO A 64 10.05 -24.29 18.11
CA PRO A 64 9.34 -23.01 18.18
C PRO A 64 7.99 -23.19 18.89
N GLY A 65 7.67 -22.26 19.79
CA GLY A 65 6.36 -22.17 20.43
C GLY A 65 5.36 -21.37 19.58
N SER A 66 4.22 -20.98 20.15
CA SER A 66 3.24 -20.12 19.46
C SER A 66 3.73 -18.69 19.22
N ASP A 67 4.77 -18.28 19.94
CA ASP A 67 5.12 -16.86 20.08
C ASP A 67 6.31 -16.45 19.21
N TRP A 68 6.97 -17.41 18.54
CA TRP A 68 8.12 -17.13 17.67
C TRP A 68 8.31 -18.23 16.62
N VAL A 69 8.98 -17.89 15.53
CA VAL A 69 9.23 -18.80 14.39
C VAL A 69 10.72 -18.80 14.08
N ALA A 70 11.27 -19.97 13.76
CA ALA A 70 12.64 -20.08 13.24
C ALA A 70 12.62 -19.98 11.70
N ILE A 71 13.44 -19.09 11.16
CA ILE A 71 13.60 -18.86 9.72
C ILE A 71 15.07 -18.63 9.38
N ASP A 72 15.46 -18.85 8.13
CA ASP A 72 16.79 -18.50 7.65
C ASP A 72 17.08 -17.01 7.81
N ARG A 73 18.33 -16.68 8.18
CA ARG A 73 18.76 -15.30 8.43
C ARG A 73 18.70 -14.41 7.18
N THR A 74 19.03 -14.95 6.01
CA THR A 74 18.98 -14.23 4.74
C THR A 74 17.53 -13.94 4.38
N ALA A 75 16.66 -14.94 4.50
CA ALA A 75 15.22 -14.77 4.28
C ALA A 75 14.59 -13.74 5.24
N ALA A 76 14.98 -13.74 6.52
CA ALA A 76 14.57 -12.72 7.49
C ALA A 76 15.01 -11.30 7.07
N THR A 77 16.24 -11.18 6.55
CA THR A 77 16.79 -9.89 6.08
C THR A 77 16.03 -9.37 4.86
N GLU A 78 15.71 -10.24 3.91
CA GLU A 78 14.92 -9.90 2.73
C GLU A 78 13.49 -9.49 3.09
N LEU A 79 12.86 -10.20 4.04
CA LEU A 79 11.54 -9.86 4.56
C LEU A 79 11.52 -8.47 5.20
N LEU A 80 12.48 -8.18 6.08
CA LEU A 80 12.59 -6.87 6.74
C LEU A 80 12.88 -5.75 5.74
N ALA A 81 13.71 -6.00 4.72
CA ALA A 81 13.97 -5.05 3.65
C ALA A 81 12.73 -4.79 2.77
N ALA A 82 11.88 -5.81 2.56
CA ALA A 82 10.60 -5.65 1.88
C ALA A 82 9.57 -4.89 2.73
N LEU A 83 9.48 -5.18 4.02
CA LEU A 83 8.65 -4.46 4.99
C LEU A 83 8.99 -2.96 5.04
N ALA A 84 10.29 -2.63 5.14
CA ALA A 84 10.75 -1.23 5.21
C ALA A 84 10.37 -0.36 4.01
N LYS A 85 10.00 -0.96 2.86
CA LYS A 85 9.54 -0.23 1.67
C LYS A 85 8.07 0.14 1.70
N ILE A 86 7.28 -0.54 2.54
CA ILE A 86 5.83 -0.36 2.68
C ILE A 86 5.51 0.33 4.00
N ASP A 87 6.39 0.15 4.99
CA ASP A 87 6.29 0.83 6.26
C ASP A 87 6.48 2.34 6.06
N HIS A 88 5.38 3.06 6.24
CA HIS A 88 5.34 4.52 6.32
C HIS A 88 5.95 4.99 7.65
N TRP A 89 6.13 4.08 8.59
CA TRP A 89 7.01 4.28 9.72
C TRP A 89 8.44 4.10 9.25
N GLN A 90 9.23 5.17 9.36
CA GLN A 90 10.67 5.11 9.11
C GLN A 90 11.41 5.05 10.45
N PRO A 91 11.45 3.90 11.14
CA PRO A 91 12.13 3.80 12.43
C PRO A 91 13.63 4.08 12.29
N TRP A 92 14.22 3.80 11.13
CA TRP A 92 15.65 3.99 10.85
C TRP A 92 16.04 5.42 10.47
N SER A 93 15.10 6.26 10.04
CA SER A 93 15.34 7.70 9.81
C SER A 93 14.91 8.55 11.01
N THR A 94 14.19 7.96 11.96
CA THR A 94 13.85 8.60 13.23
C THR A 94 15.06 8.51 14.15
N PRO A 95 15.71 9.63 14.52
CA PRO A 95 16.83 9.57 15.46
C PRO A 95 16.33 8.97 16.77
N ILE A 96 17.03 7.93 17.26
CA ILE A 96 16.76 7.34 18.57
C ILE A 96 17.06 8.43 19.61
N GLU A 97 16.02 9.05 20.17
CA GLU A 97 16.19 9.95 21.31
C GLU A 97 16.88 9.19 22.44
N ALA A 98 17.89 9.81 23.04
CA ALA A 98 18.62 9.21 24.14
C ALA A 98 17.65 8.91 25.28
N ARG A 99 17.65 7.66 25.75
CA ARG A 99 16.82 7.23 26.89
C ARG A 99 17.09 8.18 28.07
N PRO A 100 16.07 8.80 28.69
CA PRO A 100 16.27 9.63 29.87
C PRO A 100 17.00 8.78 30.92
N GLN A 101 18.17 9.27 31.36
CA GLN A 101 18.90 8.62 32.43
C GLN A 101 18.20 8.88 33.75
N PRO A 102 18.18 7.88 34.67
CA PRO A 102 17.59 8.03 35.99
C PRO A 102 18.28 9.11 36.83
#